data_AF-A0A4Q3R9L5-F1
#
_entry.id   AF-A0A4Q3R9L5-F1
#
_cell.length_a   1.000
_cell.length_b   1.000
_cell.length_c   1.000
_cell.angle_alpha   90.00
_cell.angle_beta   90.00
_cell.angle_gamma   90.00
#
_symmetry.space_group_name_H-M   'P 1'
#
loop_
_entity.id
_entity.type
_entity.pdbx_description
1 polymer ?
#
loop_
_entity_poly.entity_id
_entity_poly.type
_entity_poly.pdbx_seq_one_letter_code
_entity_poly.pdbx_strand_id
1 'polypeptide(L)'
;MMQYLRRLLLFQNPRPLDWALYFGVFAVLHIPGIINFYDNDGANNAYLRFSESLLQGHFSMPEMPAYDDMIFYQGQHYLPYPPFPSVLLAPFVALFGYKAVNTVVIALVLTCLNFFLFHRILTKLKVEQKYFPWLIAAFFFGTGYWFALFTSHAVYSFAHITSCTCQFLLINELLGKKRWWLAGIYIGCSFLTRQFTFLY
;
A
#
# COMPACT_ATOMS: atom_id res chain seq x y z
N MET A 1 16.45 -21.50 -22.95
CA MET A 1 16.81 -20.50 -21.91
C MET A 1 16.55 -19.06 -22.36
N MET A 2 17.12 -18.59 -23.48
CA MET A 2 16.99 -17.21 -23.97
C MET A 2 15.53 -16.73 -24.16
N GLN A 3 14.67 -17.57 -24.73
CA GLN A 3 13.24 -17.24 -24.96
C GLN A 3 12.45 -17.11 -23.65
N TYR A 4 12.79 -17.91 -22.64
CA TYR A 4 12.17 -17.85 -21.32
C TYR A 4 12.53 -16.54 -20.61
N LEU A 5 13.81 -16.15 -20.63
CA LEU A 5 14.28 -14.88 -20.08
C LEU A 5 13.63 -13.68 -20.78
N ARG A 6 13.56 -13.71 -22.12
CA ARG A 6 12.89 -12.65 -22.89
C ARG A 6 11.41 -12.51 -22.52
N ARG A 7 10.70 -13.63 -22.36
CA ARG A 7 9.29 -13.64 -21.93
C ARG A 7 9.12 -13.01 -20.54
N LEU A 8 9.98 -13.40 -19.58
CA LEU A 8 10.00 -12.87 -18.22
C LEU A 8 10.27 -11.37 -18.20
N LEU A 9 11.30 -10.92 -18.92
CA LEU A 9 11.68 -9.50 -18.96
C LEU A 9 10.62 -8.64 -19.63
N LEU A 10 9.91 -9.17 -20.62
CA LEU A 10 8.81 -8.46 -21.28
C LEU A 10 7.48 -8.58 -20.52
N PHE A 11 7.39 -9.34 -19.43
CA PHE A 11 6.15 -9.62 -18.70
C PHE A 11 5.05 -10.24 -19.59
N GLN A 12 5.44 -11.04 -20.58
CA GLN A 12 4.51 -11.60 -21.55
C GLN A 12 3.83 -12.85 -20.99
N ASN A 13 2.50 -12.80 -20.81
CA ASN A 13 1.67 -13.87 -20.24
C ASN A 13 2.29 -14.54 -19.00
N PRO A 14 2.50 -13.79 -17.90
CA PRO A 14 3.20 -14.32 -16.73
C PRO A 14 2.45 -15.47 -16.08
N ARG A 15 3.17 -16.54 -15.76
CA ARG A 15 2.66 -17.71 -15.02
C ARG A 15 2.74 -17.47 -13.51
N PRO A 16 2.08 -18.29 -12.67
CA PRO A 16 2.17 -18.14 -11.21
C PRO A 16 3.61 -18.15 -10.66
N LEU A 17 4.50 -18.96 -11.24
CA LEU A 17 5.92 -18.97 -10.87
C LEU A 17 6.65 -17.67 -11.27
N ASP A 18 6.26 -17.06 -12.39
CA ASP A 18 6.83 -15.78 -12.83
C ASP A 18 6.45 -14.67 -11.83
N TRP A 19 5.19 -14.66 -11.36
CA TRP A 19 4.73 -13.76 -10.30
C TRP A 19 5.48 -13.97 -8.98
N ALA A 20 5.66 -15.22 -8.55
CA ALA A 20 6.42 -15.53 -7.34
C ALA A 20 7.86 -15.00 -7.44
N LEU A 21 8.49 -15.12 -8.62
CA LEU A 21 9.82 -14.56 -8.86
C LEU A 21 9.81 -13.03 -8.78
N TYR A 22 8.86 -12.35 -9.42
CA TYR A 22 8.77 -10.89 -9.35
C TYR A 22 8.54 -10.38 -7.93
N PHE A 23 7.63 -11.02 -7.18
CA PHE A 23 7.39 -10.68 -5.78
C PHE A 23 8.60 -10.98 -4.90
N GLY A 24 9.33 -12.06 -5.18
CA GLY A 24 10.60 -12.38 -4.54
C GLY A 24 11.65 -11.29 -4.74
N VAL A 25 11.75 -10.72 -5.95
CA VAL A 25 12.65 -9.58 -6.23
C VAL A 25 12.26 -8.37 -5.39
N PHE A 26 10.98 -7.99 -5.36
CA PHE A 26 10.51 -6.90 -4.50
C PHE A 26 10.84 -7.15 -3.03
N ALA A 27 10.62 -8.37 -2.53
CA ALA A 27 10.91 -8.73 -1.16
C ALA A 27 12.39 -8.59 -0.82
N VAL A 28 13.28 -9.14 -1.66
CA VAL A 28 14.74 -9.04 -1.48
C VAL A 28 15.21 -7.60 -1.46
N LEU A 29 14.73 -6.77 -2.39
CA LEU A 29 15.13 -5.36 -2.48
C LEU A 29 14.69 -4.54 -1.27
N HIS A 30 13.62 -4.95 -0.57
CA HIS A 30 13.06 -4.22 0.58
C HIS A 30 13.48 -4.79 1.94
N ILE A 31 14.34 -5.83 1.99
CA ILE A 31 14.93 -6.33 3.23
C ILE A 31 15.49 -5.20 4.10
N PRO A 32 16.25 -4.20 3.58
CA PRO A 32 16.75 -3.11 4.41
C PRO A 32 15.64 -2.29 5.07
N GLY A 33 14.56 -1.99 4.35
CA GLY A 33 13.41 -1.26 4.90
C GLY A 33 12.64 -2.08 5.95
N ILE A 34 12.57 -3.40 5.76
CA ILE A 34 11.97 -4.32 6.74
C ILE A 34 12.82 -4.40 8.01
N ILE A 35 14.15 -4.44 7.90
CA ILE A 35 15.06 -4.49 9.04
C ILE A 35 15.06 -3.16 9.80
N ASN A 36 15.01 -2.02 9.10
CA ASN A 36 14.94 -0.69 9.71
C ASN A 36 13.66 -0.45 10.55
N PHE A 37 12.69 -1.37 10.50
CA PHE A 37 11.53 -1.38 11.39
C PHE A 37 11.90 -1.47 12.87
N TYR A 38 13.00 -2.14 13.23
CA TYR A 38 13.38 -2.26 14.64
C TYR A 38 13.70 -0.91 15.28
N ASP A 39 14.21 0.04 14.49
CA ASP A 39 14.47 1.41 14.93
C ASP A 39 13.23 2.32 14.78
N ASN A 40 12.18 1.86 14.09
CA ASN A 40 10.94 2.57 13.78
C ASN A 40 9.72 1.67 14.02
N ASP A 41 9.60 1.17 15.24
CA ASP A 41 8.58 0.18 15.59
C ASP A 41 7.14 0.72 15.43
N GLY A 42 6.16 -0.18 15.53
CA GLY A 42 4.75 0.20 15.42
C GLY A 42 4.27 1.19 16.51
N ALA A 43 5.03 1.35 17.60
CA ALA A 43 4.75 2.34 18.64
C ALA A 43 5.10 3.77 18.20
N ASN A 44 5.78 3.95 17.08
CA ASN A 44 5.97 5.24 16.44
C ASN A 44 5.10 5.37 15.18
N ASN A 45 4.04 4.58 15.01
CA ASN A 45 3.14 4.73 13.87
C ASN A 45 1.72 5.08 14.33
N ALA A 46 1.26 6.28 13.97
CA ALA A 46 -0.05 6.78 14.36
C ALA A 46 -1.21 5.92 13.80
N TYR A 47 -1.08 5.34 12.59
CA TYR A 47 -2.11 4.44 12.08
C TYR A 47 -2.22 3.15 12.87
N LEU A 48 -1.10 2.55 13.29
CA LEU A 48 -1.12 1.32 14.07
C LEU A 48 -1.74 1.52 15.46
N ARG A 49 -1.42 2.63 16.12
CA ARG A 49 -2.04 2.97 17.40
C ARG A 49 -3.50 3.37 17.25
N PHE A 50 -3.86 4.11 16.20
CA PHE A 50 -5.26 4.39 15.93
C PHE A 50 -6.04 3.10 15.63
N SER A 51 -5.41 2.12 14.97
CA SER A 51 -6.02 0.79 14.76
C SER A 51 -6.30 0.10 16.10
N GLU A 52 -5.39 0.19 17.07
CA GLU A 52 -5.62 -0.33 18.42
C GLU A 52 -6.76 0.39 19.14
N SER A 53 -6.79 1.73 19.09
CA SER A 53 -7.91 2.52 19.62
C SER A 53 -9.25 2.09 19.02
N LEU A 54 -9.32 1.91 17.69
CA LEU A 54 -10.53 1.47 17.00
C LEU A 54 -10.98 0.08 17.46
N LEU A 55 -10.05 -0.85 17.66
CA LEU A 55 -10.36 -2.19 18.18
C LEU A 55 -10.91 -2.15 19.62
N GLN A 56 -10.53 -1.13 20.39
CA GLN A 56 -11.04 -0.88 21.74
C GLN A 56 -12.33 -0.04 21.74
N GLY A 57 -12.85 0.36 20.57
CA GLY A 57 -14.05 1.18 20.44
C GLY A 57 -13.83 2.68 20.68
N HIS A 58 -12.59 3.16 20.62
CA HIS A 58 -12.23 4.56 20.82
C HIS A 58 -11.84 5.24 19.50
N PHE A 59 -12.21 6.51 19.37
CA PHE A 59 -11.77 7.38 18.26
C PHE A 59 -10.59 8.29 18.63
N SER A 60 -10.24 8.35 19.91
CA SER A 60 -9.04 9.01 20.41
C SER A 60 -7.92 8.01 20.66
N MET A 61 -6.70 8.54 20.70
CA MET A 61 -5.52 7.81 21.11
C MET A 61 -5.01 8.35 22.45
N PRO A 62 -4.45 7.47 23.30
CA PRO A 62 -3.76 7.89 24.52
C PRO A 62 -2.56 8.77 24.19
N GLU A 63 -2.06 9.50 25.20
CA GLU A 63 -0.88 10.36 25.08
C GLU A 63 0.31 9.63 24.44
N MET A 64 0.95 10.29 23.47
CA MET A 64 2.09 9.73 22.75
C MET A 64 3.30 10.64 22.89
N PRO A 65 4.49 10.05 23.18
CA PRO A 65 5.70 10.81 23.44
C PRO A 65 6.26 11.56 22.22
N ALA A 66 5.81 11.23 21.01
CA ALA A 66 6.25 11.90 19.79
C ALA A 66 5.13 11.87 18.76
N TYR A 67 4.57 13.04 18.41
CA TYR A 67 4.26 13.48 17.04
C TYR A 67 3.73 14.92 17.08
N ASP A 68 4.43 15.83 16.40
CA ASP A 68 4.05 17.26 16.27
C ASP A 68 2.79 17.47 15.40
N ASP A 69 2.43 16.48 14.57
CA ASP A 69 1.35 16.58 13.57
C ASP A 69 -0.01 16.03 14.06
N MET A 70 -0.20 15.82 15.37
CA MET A 70 -1.45 15.26 15.94
C MET A 70 -2.36 16.36 16.49
N ILE A 71 -3.67 16.16 16.41
CA ILE A 71 -4.63 17.10 17.01
C ILE A 71 -4.78 16.76 18.49
N PHE A 72 -4.43 17.69 19.37
CA PHE A 72 -4.68 17.57 20.81
C PHE A 72 -5.94 18.33 21.21
N TYR A 73 -6.91 17.63 21.79
CA TYR A 73 -8.17 18.23 22.25
C TYR A 73 -8.69 17.50 23.49
N GLN A 74 -9.01 18.26 24.55
CA GLN A 74 -9.54 17.74 25.83
C GLN A 74 -8.72 16.58 26.44
N GLY A 75 -7.38 16.66 26.42
CA GLY A 75 -6.53 15.62 27.02
C GLY A 75 -6.43 14.33 26.18
N GLN A 76 -6.86 14.38 24.92
CA GLN A 76 -6.87 13.25 24.00
C GLN A 76 -6.18 13.64 22.68
N HIS A 77 -5.55 12.67 22.02
CA HIS A 77 -4.97 12.85 20.70
C HIS A 77 -5.87 12.27 19.62
N TYR A 78 -5.98 12.97 18.49
CA TYR A 78 -6.77 12.56 17.34
C TYR A 78 -5.88 12.53 16.11
N LEU A 79 -6.11 11.50 15.28
CA LEU A 79 -5.46 11.39 13.99
C LEU A 79 -6.11 12.39 13.03
N PRO A 80 -5.38 13.38 12.49
CA PRO A 80 -5.95 14.29 11.49
C PRO A 80 -6.13 13.62 10.12
N TYR A 81 -5.51 12.46 9.91
CA TYR A 81 -5.53 11.74 8.63
C TYR A 81 -6.76 10.85 8.49
N PRO A 82 -7.19 10.60 7.24
CA PRO A 82 -8.28 9.69 6.96
C PRO A 82 -8.07 8.27 7.56
N PRO A 83 -9.15 7.58 7.99
CA PRO A 83 -9.05 6.41 8.88
C PRO A 83 -8.78 5.09 8.16
N PHE A 84 -8.95 4.99 6.84
CA PHE A 84 -8.92 3.70 6.13
C PHE A 84 -7.61 2.92 6.29
N PRO A 85 -6.41 3.54 6.29
CA PRO A 85 -5.18 2.82 6.56
C PRO A 85 -5.18 2.12 7.91
N SER A 86 -5.75 2.73 8.95
CA SER A 86 -5.92 2.08 10.26
C SER A 86 -6.94 0.95 10.21
N VAL A 87 -8.07 1.13 9.52
CA VAL A 87 -9.06 0.05 9.33
C VAL A 87 -8.43 -1.15 8.60
N LEU A 88 -7.57 -0.90 7.61
CA LEU A 88 -6.83 -1.93 6.89
C LEU A 88 -5.81 -2.66 7.79
N LEU A 89 -5.18 -1.93 8.72
CA LEU A 89 -4.20 -2.46 9.66
C LEU A 89 -4.84 -3.19 10.86
N ALA A 90 -6.09 -2.87 11.21
CA ALA A 90 -6.78 -3.40 12.38
C ALA A 90 -6.78 -4.94 12.50
N PRO A 91 -6.98 -5.74 11.42
CA PRO A 91 -6.89 -7.20 11.54
C PRO A 91 -5.49 -7.68 11.96
N PHE A 92 -4.43 -7.02 11.50
CA PHE A 92 -3.06 -7.37 11.88
C PHE A 92 -2.76 -6.95 13.32
N VAL A 93 -3.25 -5.78 13.72
CA VAL A 93 -3.12 -5.30 15.11
C VAL A 93 -3.87 -6.20 16.08
N ALA A 94 -5.05 -6.70 15.72
CA ALA A 94 -5.81 -7.63 16.55
C ALA A 94 -5.09 -8.97 16.76
N LEU A 95 -4.34 -9.44 15.75
CA LEU A 95 -3.64 -10.73 15.80
C LEU A 95 -2.26 -10.66 16.47
N PHE A 96 -1.52 -9.57 16.23
CA PHE A 96 -0.11 -9.48 16.61
C PHE A 96 0.18 -8.37 17.65
N GLY A 97 -0.76 -7.47 17.89
CA GLY A 97 -0.55 -6.24 18.65
C GLY A 97 0.16 -5.17 17.83
N TYR A 98 -0.17 -3.89 18.06
CA TYR A 98 0.27 -2.77 17.23
C TYR A 98 1.80 -2.63 17.14
N LYS A 99 2.54 -2.97 18.22
CA LYS A 99 4.01 -2.88 18.26
C LYS A 99 4.70 -3.87 17.32
N ALA A 100 4.10 -5.06 17.13
CA ALA A 100 4.70 -6.14 16.35
C ALA A 100 4.37 -6.05 14.85
N VAL A 101 3.40 -5.21 14.47
CA VAL A 101 2.99 -5.06 13.07
C VAL A 101 4.00 -4.18 12.33
N ASN A 102 4.61 -4.74 11.30
CA ASN A 102 5.51 -4.01 10.40
C ASN A 102 4.74 -3.49 9.17
N THR A 103 4.49 -2.18 9.13
CA THR A 103 3.77 -1.54 8.01
C THR A 103 4.53 -1.60 6.69
N VAL A 104 5.86 -1.70 6.69
CA VAL A 104 6.66 -1.88 5.47
C VAL A 104 6.39 -3.24 4.85
N VAL A 105 6.25 -4.30 5.65
CA VAL A 105 5.87 -5.63 5.16
C VAL A 105 4.47 -5.60 4.54
N ILE A 106 3.52 -4.94 5.20
CA ILE A 106 2.15 -4.81 4.66
C ILE A 106 2.15 -3.98 3.38
N ALA A 107 2.89 -2.87 3.32
CA ALA A 107 3.04 -2.06 2.11
C ALA A 107 3.73 -2.81 0.97
N LEU A 108 4.66 -3.71 1.28
CA LEU A 108 5.29 -4.59 0.29
C LEU A 108 4.28 -5.57 -0.30
N VAL A 109 3.42 -6.19 0.53
CA VAL A 109 2.33 -7.06 0.05
C VAL A 109 1.36 -6.27 -0.84
N LEU A 110 0.96 -5.07 -0.42
CA LEU A 110 0.14 -4.16 -1.23
C LEU A 110 0.85 -3.77 -2.53
N THR A 111 2.16 -3.61 -2.52
CA THR A 111 2.94 -3.31 -3.73
C THR A 111 2.97 -4.48 -4.69
N CYS A 112 3.14 -5.71 -4.22
CA CYS A 112 3.03 -6.90 -5.06
C CYS A 112 1.64 -6.98 -5.71
N LEU A 113 0.58 -6.68 -4.96
CA LEU A 113 -0.77 -6.56 -5.51
C LEU A 113 -0.87 -5.43 -6.54
N ASN A 114 -0.33 -4.24 -6.24
CA ASN A 114 -0.33 -3.10 -7.14
C ASN A 114 0.41 -3.41 -8.44
N PHE A 115 1.53 -4.12 -8.35
CA PHE A 115 2.31 -4.56 -9.50
C PHE A 115 1.51 -5.50 -10.41
N PHE A 116 0.84 -6.49 -9.82
CA PHE A 116 -0.08 -7.38 -10.54
C PHE A 116 -1.25 -6.61 -11.19
N LEU A 117 -1.89 -5.71 -10.44
CA LEU A 117 -3.02 -4.92 -10.92
C LEU A 117 -2.60 -3.96 -12.04
N PHE A 118 -1.42 -3.35 -11.96
CA PHE A 118 -0.89 -2.45 -12.97
C PHE A 118 -0.59 -3.19 -14.27
N HIS A 119 0.07 -4.36 -14.20
CA HIS A 119 0.25 -5.23 -15.37
C HIS A 119 -1.08 -5.58 -16.04
N ARG A 120 -2.09 -5.91 -15.24
CA ARG A 120 -3.44 -6.20 -15.74
C ARG A 120 -4.10 -4.98 -16.39
N ILE A 121 -3.88 -3.77 -15.88
CA ILE A 121 -4.35 -2.51 -16.48
C ILE A 121 -3.68 -2.33 -17.85
N LEU A 122 -2.36 -2.43 -17.94
CA LEU A 122 -1.64 -2.32 -19.21
C LEU A 122 -2.13 -3.32 -20.26
N THR A 123 -2.42 -4.56 -19.82
CA THR A 123 -2.98 -5.62 -20.68
C THR A 123 -4.38 -5.27 -21.17
N LYS A 124 -5.26 -4.77 -20.29
CA LYS A 124 -6.63 -4.34 -20.67
C LYS A 124 -6.63 -3.13 -21.59
N LEU A 125 -5.68 -2.22 -21.41
CA LEU A 125 -5.46 -1.06 -22.29
C LEU A 125 -4.80 -1.43 -23.62
N LYS A 126 -4.47 -2.73 -23.84
CA LYS A 126 -3.83 -3.24 -25.05
C LYS A 126 -2.51 -2.54 -25.39
N VAL A 127 -1.77 -2.12 -24.35
CA VAL A 127 -0.43 -1.54 -24.53
C VAL A 127 0.47 -2.59 -25.17
N GLU A 128 1.36 -2.18 -26.08
CA GLU A 128 2.30 -3.13 -26.68
C GLU A 128 3.28 -3.68 -25.63
N GLN A 129 3.50 -5.00 -25.65
CA GLN A 129 4.32 -5.70 -24.65
C GLN A 129 5.73 -5.15 -24.51
N LYS A 130 6.30 -4.57 -25.58
CA LYS A 130 7.63 -3.95 -25.58
C LYS A 130 7.76 -2.76 -24.63
N TYR A 131 6.64 -2.10 -24.28
CA TYR A 131 6.61 -0.95 -23.37
C TYR A 131 6.38 -1.33 -21.91
N PHE A 132 5.94 -2.56 -21.62
CA PHE A 132 5.64 -3.00 -20.25
C PHE A 132 6.81 -2.79 -19.29
N PRO A 133 8.06 -3.20 -19.62
CA PRO A 133 9.16 -3.10 -18.68
C PRO A 133 9.47 -1.65 -18.33
N TRP A 134 9.38 -0.76 -19.32
CA TRP A 134 9.62 0.67 -19.14
C TRP A 134 8.55 1.35 -18.29
N LEU A 135 7.27 1.04 -18.53
CA LEU A 135 6.16 1.60 -17.76
C LEU A 135 6.15 1.09 -16.32
N ILE A 136 6.41 -0.21 -16.14
CA ILE A 136 6.56 -0.83 -14.82
C ILE A 136 7.75 -0.22 -14.08
N ALA A 137 8.91 -0.11 -14.74
CA ALA A 137 10.10 0.47 -14.15
C ALA A 137 9.85 1.93 -13.75
N ALA A 138 9.30 2.74 -14.66
CA ALA A 138 9.01 4.15 -14.41
C ALA A 138 8.05 4.36 -13.23
N PHE A 139 7.03 3.49 -13.08
CA PHE A 139 6.07 3.62 -11.99
C PHE A 139 6.63 3.13 -10.66
N PHE A 140 7.10 1.88 -10.59
CA PHE A 140 7.47 1.24 -9.32
C PHE A 140 8.88 1.60 -8.85
N PHE A 141 9.80 1.83 -9.77
CA PHE A 141 11.18 2.24 -9.46
C PHE A 141 11.38 3.75 -9.67
N GLY A 142 10.30 4.49 -9.98
CA GLY A 142 10.27 5.94 -9.89
C GLY A 142 10.45 6.38 -8.44
N THR A 143 11.12 7.51 -8.24
CA THR A 143 11.49 8.02 -6.91
C THR A 143 10.29 8.15 -5.98
N GLY A 144 9.11 8.54 -6.47
CA GLY A 144 7.90 8.70 -5.67
C GLY A 144 7.39 7.40 -5.06
N TYR A 145 7.09 6.38 -5.88
CA TYR A 145 6.55 5.12 -5.39
C TYR A 145 7.58 4.35 -4.55
N TRP A 146 8.83 4.30 -5.04
CA TRP A 146 9.92 3.58 -4.36
C TRP A 146 10.21 4.15 -2.97
N PHE A 147 10.30 5.48 -2.87
CA PHE A 147 10.50 6.15 -1.59
C PHE A 147 9.35 5.90 -0.62
N ALA A 148 8.09 6.00 -1.09
CA ALA A 148 6.92 5.73 -0.26
C ALA A 148 6.92 4.28 0.26
N LEU A 149 7.34 3.32 -0.55
CA LEU A 149 7.43 1.94 -0.11
C LEU A 149 8.52 1.76 0.97
N PHE A 150 9.73 2.28 0.74
CA PHE A 150 10.83 2.22 1.72
C PHE A 150 10.51 2.90 3.05
N THR A 151 9.76 4.00 2.99
CA THR A 151 9.41 4.81 4.17
C THR A 151 8.02 4.49 4.71
N SER A 152 7.43 3.34 4.37
CA SER A 152 6.07 2.96 4.80
C SER A 152 5.91 2.76 6.32
N HIS A 153 6.99 2.82 7.11
CA HIS A 153 6.92 2.99 8.56
C HIS A 153 6.31 4.35 8.95
N ALA A 154 6.44 5.36 8.10
CA ALA A 154 5.79 6.66 8.25
C ALA A 154 4.33 6.64 7.74
N VAL A 155 3.49 7.40 8.43
CA VAL A 155 2.04 7.50 8.21
C VAL A 155 1.73 7.89 6.75
N TYR A 156 2.31 8.96 6.23
CA TYR A 156 2.03 9.46 4.88
C TYR A 156 2.38 8.45 3.78
N SER A 157 3.55 7.83 3.90
CA SER A 157 4.07 6.88 2.92
C SER A 157 3.21 5.62 2.82
N PHE A 158 2.79 5.06 3.97
CA PHE A 158 1.86 3.93 3.99
C PHE A 158 0.50 4.26 3.36
N ALA A 159 -0.02 5.47 3.63
CA ALA A 159 -1.26 5.94 3.01
C ALA A 159 -1.14 6.06 1.49
N HIS A 160 0.00 6.49 0.96
CA HIS A 160 0.22 6.55 -0.48
C HIS A 160 0.15 5.18 -1.15
N ILE A 161 0.80 4.17 -0.58
CA ILE A 161 0.76 2.79 -1.11
C ILE A 161 -0.66 2.23 -1.06
N THR A 162 -1.36 2.42 0.06
CA THR A 162 -2.75 1.99 0.25
C THR A 162 -3.69 2.68 -0.75
N SER A 163 -3.53 3.98 -0.96
CA SER A 163 -4.28 4.76 -1.94
C SER A 163 -4.07 4.23 -3.36
N CYS A 164 -2.82 3.93 -3.75
CA CYS A 164 -2.53 3.35 -5.06
C CYS A 164 -3.25 2.01 -5.24
N THR A 165 -3.34 1.19 -4.20
CA THR A 165 -4.09 -0.07 -4.24
C THR A 165 -5.58 0.16 -4.51
N CYS A 166 -6.21 1.08 -3.78
CA CYS A 166 -7.62 1.41 -4.00
C CYS A 166 -7.86 1.92 -5.43
N GLN A 167 -7.00 2.81 -5.94
CA GLN A 167 -7.11 3.36 -7.29
C GLN A 167 -6.88 2.29 -8.37
N PHE A 168 -5.89 1.41 -8.21
CA PHE A 168 -5.66 0.32 -9.17
C PHE A 168 -6.78 -0.73 -9.16
N LEU A 169 -7.39 -1.00 -8.01
CA LEU A 169 -8.60 -1.81 -7.91
C LEU A 169 -9.77 -1.15 -8.64
N LEU A 170 -9.98 0.16 -8.42
CA LEU A 170 -10.99 0.96 -9.11
C LEU A 170 -10.82 0.90 -10.63
N ILE A 171 -9.64 1.24 -11.15
CA ILE A 171 -9.36 1.22 -12.60
C ILE A 171 -9.55 -0.20 -13.16
N ASN A 172 -9.11 -1.23 -12.44
CA ASN A 172 -9.33 -2.61 -12.88
C ASN A 172 -10.82 -2.98 -12.95
N GLU A 173 -11.63 -2.50 -12.02
CA GLU A 173 -13.07 -2.75 -12.00
C GLU A 173 -13.76 -2.02 -13.16
N LEU A 174 -13.42 -0.75 -13.39
CA LEU A 174 -13.96 0.08 -14.46
C LEU A 174 -13.61 -0.43 -15.87
N LEU A 175 -12.38 -0.91 -16.06
CA LEU A 175 -11.94 -1.54 -17.32
C LEU A 175 -12.43 -3.00 -17.47
N GLY A 176 -13.08 -3.57 -16.44
CA GLY A 176 -13.43 -4.98 -16.36
C GLY A 176 -14.92 -5.22 -16.22
N LYS A 177 -15.32 -5.79 -15.08
CA LYS A 177 -16.68 -6.25 -14.81
C LYS A 177 -17.66 -5.11 -14.53
N LYS A 178 -17.17 -3.90 -14.24
CA LYS A 178 -17.96 -2.69 -13.98
C LYS A 178 -19.02 -2.89 -12.89
N ARG A 179 -18.67 -3.60 -11.81
CA ARG A 179 -19.53 -3.73 -10.63
C ARG A 179 -19.51 -2.40 -9.88
N TRP A 180 -20.49 -1.55 -10.16
CA TRP A 180 -20.54 -0.16 -9.68
C TRP A 180 -20.46 -0.03 -8.16
N TRP A 181 -21.01 -0.98 -7.41
CA TRP A 181 -20.91 -0.98 -5.95
C TRP A 181 -19.46 -1.17 -5.47
N LEU A 182 -18.67 -2.02 -6.13
CA LEU A 182 -17.23 -2.17 -5.83
C LEU A 182 -16.45 -0.92 -6.23
N ALA A 183 -16.79 -0.30 -7.37
CA ALA A 183 -16.19 0.97 -7.76
C ALA A 183 -16.45 2.05 -6.69
N GLY A 184 -17.68 2.13 -6.16
CA GLY A 184 -18.05 3.00 -5.04
C GLY A 184 -17.26 2.71 -3.76
N ILE A 185 -17.05 1.44 -3.42
CA ILE A 185 -16.20 1.06 -2.29
C ILE A 185 -14.75 1.51 -2.53
N TYR A 186 -14.18 1.24 -3.71
CA TYR A 186 -12.77 1.56 -3.98
C TYR A 186 -12.51 3.07 -3.99
N ILE A 187 -13.40 3.88 -4.57
CA ILE A 187 -13.26 5.35 -4.53
C ILE A 187 -13.44 5.88 -3.09
N GLY A 188 -14.40 5.35 -2.34
CA GLY A 188 -14.61 5.71 -0.93
C GLY A 188 -13.40 5.36 -0.06
N CYS A 189 -12.84 4.16 -0.20
CA CYS A 189 -11.63 3.74 0.49
C CYS A 189 -10.41 4.60 0.10
N SER A 190 -10.27 4.97 -1.17
CA SER A 190 -9.20 5.88 -1.62
C SER A 190 -9.33 7.25 -0.96
N PHE A 191 -10.54 7.82 -0.97
CA PHE A 191 -10.84 9.09 -0.30
C PHE A 191 -10.54 9.03 1.20
N LEU A 192 -10.97 7.94 1.86
CA LEU A 192 -10.69 7.66 3.26
C LEU A 192 -9.24 7.23 3.54
N THR A 193 -8.37 7.24 2.53
CA THR A 193 -6.92 7.08 2.67
C THR A 193 -6.18 8.40 2.46
N ARG A 194 -6.53 9.12 1.39
CA ARG A 194 -5.99 10.43 1.04
C ARG A 194 -7.14 11.24 0.42
N GLN A 195 -7.61 12.26 1.13
CA GLN A 195 -8.80 13.06 0.77
C GLN A 195 -8.79 13.63 -0.65
N PHE A 196 -7.62 14.02 -1.17
CA PHE A 196 -7.50 14.59 -2.52
C PHE A 196 -7.57 13.55 -3.65
N THR A 197 -7.61 12.25 -3.34
CA THR A 197 -7.71 11.21 -4.37
C THR A 197 -9.04 11.19 -5.10
N PHE A 198 -10.09 11.77 -4.52
CA PHE A 198 -11.39 11.91 -5.19
C PHE A 198 -11.33 12.85 -6.41
N LEU A 199 -10.30 13.69 -6.52
CA LEU A 199 -10.11 14.60 -7.66
C LEU A 199 -9.55 13.89 -8.91
N TYR A 200 -9.23 12.59 -8.82
CA TYR A 200 -8.60 11.78 -9.87
C TYR A 200 -9.39 10.50 -10.11
#